data_AF-A0A1S4B0E8-F1
#
_entry.id   AF-A0A1S4B0E8-F1
#
_cell.length_a   1.000
_cell.length_b   1.000
_cell.length_c   1.000
_cell.angle_alpha   90.00
_cell.angle_beta   90.00
_cell.angle_gamma   90.00
#
_symmetry.space_group_name_H-M   'P 1'
#
loop_
_entity.id
_entity.type
_entity.pdbx_description
1 polymer ?
#
loop_
_entity_poly.entity_id
_entity_poly.type
_entity_poly.pdbx_seq_one_letter_code
_entity_poly.pdbx_strand_id
1 'polypeptide(L)'
;MFTSQMPEKGPNFGWVMRSNNPKVQWWFKLLTMGVFLGILIVWGIDGLNVGSFQRDFVLLKVNSSGKFSPTFKDFSFTNISLRPHSVNTHQNLNQDFARKNLAPKVAPQQINLTENQGNAPDFSLEMVTNVSHKEPELVEVSRPRVHRWISAELEANYSSNLLTNWLAPGGEPCRESRTVDVNIPALDGRENVELSTGDIHEFVFHALDDSGKPHCLGGDYFETDLAGETWKSRPPVKDLGNGSYQFSLQVHPHFSGDYNLTVILLFRHYEGLKFSPERFAYDKVLRVIPVKFSKFSVELPELSQCKKSDLVRDVWSGRWTRHAKNNSCPISNDGRYRCQEPNFPCQKPWCDGPLGLLESNGWVYSTHCSFKMFSSEEAWNCLNDRWIFWWGDSNHCDTVRNILNFILGVDMKAVPRRVDMNISNPRNPSQTVRFTNIFNGHPNETGNYQGLNSLADADYRELLKGYFSGNVVPDTIIMNSGLHDGVFWSSLRHFIKGADYAASFWAEIFDGMRQRGLTPPEVIYRTTVTTGGYARRLAFNPNKMEAFNGVVLDKLRAHGLVDRVIDDFDMTYPWHYDNRCNDGVHYGRAPAKLKWRDGQIGHQYFVDLMLGHVLLNALCTR
;
A
#
# COMPACT_ATOMS: atom_id res chain seq x y z
N MET A 1 -13.66 24.14 -65.35
CA MET A 1 -12.79 24.11 -66.54
C MET A 1 -11.34 24.17 -66.09
N PHE A 2 -10.55 23.30 -66.72
CA PHE A 2 -9.12 23.00 -66.66
C PHE A 2 -8.09 24.02 -66.13
N THR A 3 -7.19 23.46 -65.32
CA THR A 3 -5.72 23.60 -65.24
C THR A 3 -4.96 24.28 -66.39
N SER A 4 -3.82 24.94 -66.10
CA SER A 4 -2.54 24.66 -66.79
C SER A 4 -1.32 25.16 -65.98
N GLN A 5 -0.19 24.47 -66.19
CA GLN A 5 1.09 24.53 -65.47
C GLN A 5 2.15 25.44 -66.14
N MET A 6 3.17 25.81 -65.34
CA MET A 6 4.62 25.88 -65.64
C MET A 6 5.15 26.98 -66.60
N PRO A 7 6.45 27.43 -66.51
CA PRO A 7 7.65 26.56 -66.46
C PRO A 7 8.89 27.00 -65.62
N GLU A 8 9.82 26.04 -65.56
CA GLU A 8 11.19 26.04 -65.01
C GLU A 8 12.17 27.03 -65.65
N LYS A 9 13.18 27.49 -64.88
CA LYS A 9 14.62 27.11 -65.00
C LYS A 9 15.52 27.98 -64.09
N GLY A 10 16.52 27.34 -63.44
CA GLY A 10 17.55 27.95 -62.57
C GLY A 10 18.67 28.70 -63.33
N PRO A 11 19.72 29.20 -62.64
CA PRO A 11 20.88 28.34 -62.33
C PRO A 11 21.70 28.62 -61.04
N ASN A 12 22.63 27.69 -60.79
CA ASN A 12 23.67 27.50 -59.76
C ASN A 12 24.55 28.70 -59.36
N PHE A 13 25.11 28.63 -58.13
CA PHE A 13 26.57 28.64 -57.89
C PHE A 13 26.89 28.01 -56.52
N GLY A 14 27.95 27.21 -56.47
CA GLY A 14 28.50 26.61 -55.25
C GLY A 14 30.00 26.81 -55.13
N TRP A 15 30.50 26.63 -53.92
CA TRP A 15 31.86 26.25 -53.52
C TRP A 15 31.78 25.99 -52.00
N VAL A 16 32.46 25.09 -51.30
CA VAL A 16 33.37 23.97 -51.56
C VAL A 16 33.65 23.39 -50.15
N MET A 17 33.61 22.07 -49.95
CA MET A 17 34.58 21.36 -49.12
C MET A 17 34.55 19.88 -49.52
N ARG A 18 35.26 19.60 -50.62
CA ARG A 18 35.73 18.27 -51.01
C ARG A 18 37.03 18.01 -50.23
N SER A 19 37.04 17.01 -49.36
CA SER A 19 38.29 16.36 -48.92
C SER A 19 38.35 14.95 -49.49
N ASN A 20 38.87 14.84 -50.72
CA ASN A 20 39.19 13.58 -51.40
C ASN A 20 40.57 13.05 -50.95
N ASN A 21 40.76 12.82 -49.65
CA ASN A 21 41.97 12.14 -49.18
C ASN A 21 41.64 10.65 -48.93
N PRO A 22 42.17 9.71 -49.73
CA PRO A 22 41.88 8.29 -49.56
C PRO A 22 42.32 7.75 -48.20
N LYS A 23 43.32 8.37 -47.54
CA LYS A 23 43.68 8.05 -46.15
C LYS A 23 42.57 8.46 -45.17
N VAL A 24 41.93 9.61 -45.36
CA VAL A 24 40.84 10.08 -44.49
C VAL A 24 39.59 9.24 -44.67
N GLN A 25 39.25 8.85 -45.91
CA GLN A 25 38.15 7.90 -46.15
C GLN A 25 38.47 6.49 -45.61
N TRP A 26 39.74 6.07 -45.65
CA TRP A 26 40.18 4.79 -45.10
C TRP A 26 40.18 4.79 -43.57
N TRP A 27 40.66 5.86 -42.93
CA TRP A 27 40.55 6.05 -41.49
C TRP A 27 39.09 6.17 -41.04
N PHE A 28 38.25 6.88 -41.79
CA PHE A 28 36.81 6.95 -41.51
C PHE A 28 36.16 5.57 -41.58
N LYS A 29 36.50 4.75 -42.59
CA LYS A 29 36.04 3.36 -42.74
C LYS A 29 36.52 2.46 -41.61
N LEU A 30 37.79 2.57 -41.18
CA LEU A 30 38.32 1.82 -40.04
C LEU A 30 37.65 2.24 -38.73
N LEU A 31 37.36 3.53 -38.56
CA LEU A 31 36.70 4.07 -37.37
C LEU A 31 35.22 3.66 -37.35
N THR A 32 34.53 3.65 -38.49
CA THR A 32 33.17 3.09 -38.59
C THR A 32 33.17 1.58 -38.35
N MET A 33 34.16 0.84 -38.85
CA MET A 33 34.29 -0.59 -38.56
C MET A 33 34.60 -0.86 -37.09
N GLY A 34 35.45 -0.04 -36.46
CA GLY A 34 35.77 -0.13 -35.03
C GLY A 34 34.58 0.21 -34.14
N VAL A 35 33.77 1.21 -34.52
CA VAL A 35 32.50 1.53 -33.86
C VAL A 35 31.48 0.40 -34.06
N PHE A 36 31.37 -0.16 -35.27
CA PHE A 36 30.51 -1.33 -35.52
C PHE A 36 30.96 -2.56 -34.74
N LEU A 37 32.26 -2.83 -34.67
CA LEU A 37 32.81 -3.93 -33.90
C LEU A 37 32.65 -3.69 -32.40
N GLY A 38 32.79 -2.45 -31.94
CA GLY A 38 32.50 -2.03 -30.56
C GLY A 38 31.02 -2.20 -30.21
N ILE A 39 30.10 -1.85 -31.12
CA ILE A 39 28.66 -2.10 -30.97
C ILE A 39 28.39 -3.61 -30.96
N LEU A 40 29.03 -4.40 -31.83
CA LEU A 40 28.87 -5.86 -31.86
C LEU A 40 29.51 -6.57 -30.65
N ILE A 41 30.56 -6.02 -30.05
CA ILE A 41 31.17 -6.52 -28.81
C ILE A 41 30.28 -6.11 -27.62
N VAL A 42 29.79 -4.87 -27.56
CA VAL A 42 28.82 -4.44 -26.54
C VAL A 42 27.52 -5.25 -26.67
N TRP A 43 27.03 -5.50 -27.88
CA TRP A 43 25.87 -6.36 -28.14
C TRP A 43 26.18 -7.87 -28.06
N GLY A 44 27.44 -8.26 -28.08
CA GLY A 44 27.90 -9.64 -27.87
C GLY A 44 28.10 -9.95 -26.39
N ILE A 45 28.44 -8.93 -25.59
CA ILE A 45 28.56 -8.97 -24.13
C ILE A 45 27.17 -8.76 -23.48
N ASP A 46 26.32 -7.87 -24.02
CA ASP A 46 24.90 -7.70 -23.63
C ASP A 46 23.97 -8.70 -24.34
N GLY A 47 24.47 -9.41 -25.37
CA GLY A 47 23.77 -10.47 -26.09
C GLY A 47 23.60 -11.77 -25.28
N LEU A 48 24.05 -11.77 -24.02
CA LEU A 48 23.76 -12.81 -23.05
C LEU A 48 22.63 -12.47 -22.07
N ASN A 49 21.95 -11.32 -22.16
CA ASN A 49 20.82 -11.08 -21.26
C ASN A 49 19.77 -10.05 -21.71
N VAL A 50 19.39 -10.02 -23.00
CA VAL A 50 18.23 -9.24 -23.45
C VAL A 50 17.31 -10.12 -24.28
N GLY A 51 16.48 -10.88 -23.55
CA GLY A 51 15.47 -11.76 -24.12
C GLY A 51 14.49 -12.32 -23.09
N SER A 52 13.93 -11.49 -22.19
CA SER A 52 12.83 -11.97 -21.31
C SER A 52 11.82 -10.92 -20.84
N PHE A 53 11.65 -9.78 -21.52
CA PHE A 53 10.64 -8.78 -21.12
C PHE A 53 9.30 -8.86 -21.86
N GLN A 54 9.08 -9.89 -22.69
CA GLN A 54 7.77 -10.05 -23.36
C GLN A 54 7.32 -11.49 -23.66
N ARG A 55 7.97 -12.51 -23.09
CA ARG A 55 7.49 -13.90 -23.13
C ARG A 55 7.91 -14.66 -21.87
N ASP A 56 7.07 -14.60 -20.85
CA ASP A 56 6.96 -15.64 -19.80
C ASP A 56 5.49 -15.79 -19.39
N PHE A 57 4.65 -16.05 -20.40
CA PHE A 57 3.51 -16.95 -20.24
C PHE A 57 4.03 -18.34 -20.61
N VAL A 58 3.76 -19.32 -19.75
CA VAL A 58 4.09 -20.76 -19.84
C VAL A 58 5.40 -21.19 -19.15
N LEU A 59 5.23 -21.71 -17.91
CA LEU A 59 6.02 -22.76 -17.24
C LEU A 59 7.55 -22.77 -17.45
N LEU A 60 8.28 -22.22 -16.47
CA LEU A 60 9.70 -22.50 -16.26
C LEU A 60 9.90 -23.39 -15.02
N LYS A 61 10.24 -24.64 -15.34
CA LYS A 61 10.71 -25.71 -14.46
C LYS A 61 12.14 -25.37 -13.99
N VAL A 62 12.33 -25.14 -12.70
CA VAL A 62 13.66 -24.95 -12.10
C VAL A 62 14.17 -26.32 -11.63
N ASN A 63 15.24 -26.81 -12.29
CA ASN A 63 16.15 -27.78 -11.69
C ASN A 63 17.10 -27.01 -10.78
N SER A 64 16.93 -27.14 -9.47
CA SER A 64 17.98 -26.91 -8.48
C SER A 64 18.29 -28.24 -7.81
N SER A 65 19.48 -28.76 -8.08
CA SER A 65 20.09 -29.85 -7.31
C SER A 65 20.66 -29.27 -6.02
N GLY A 66 20.02 -29.59 -4.89
CA GLY A 66 20.51 -29.25 -3.55
C GLY A 66 19.53 -29.77 -2.50
N LYS A 67 19.84 -30.94 -1.95
CA LYS A 67 19.03 -31.79 -1.05
C LYS A 67 18.25 -31.01 0.03
N PHE A 68 16.92 -31.18 0.06
CA PHE A 68 16.14 -31.69 1.20
C PHE A 68 14.70 -31.95 0.72
N SER A 69 14.16 -33.14 0.98
CA SER A 69 12.78 -33.53 0.69
C SER A 69 12.20 -34.19 1.94
N PRO A 70 10.88 -34.13 2.13
CA PRO A 70 10.15 -35.40 2.06
C PRO A 70 8.93 -35.35 1.10
N THR A 71 9.06 -36.15 0.05
CA THR A 71 8.08 -37.08 -0.56
C THR A 71 6.66 -36.60 -0.85
N PHE A 72 6.32 -36.49 -2.15
CA PHE A 72 5.12 -37.12 -2.75
C PHE A 72 5.38 -37.42 -4.25
N LYS A 73 4.91 -38.59 -4.73
CA LYS A 73 5.24 -39.28 -6.01
C LYS A 73 4.37 -38.84 -7.21
N ASP A 74 5.02 -38.79 -8.40
CA ASP A 74 4.65 -39.06 -9.83
C ASP A 74 3.16 -39.10 -10.27
N PHE A 75 2.75 -38.62 -11.46
CA PHE A 75 3.17 -39.09 -12.80
C PHE A 75 3.05 -38.05 -13.96
N SER A 76 3.84 -38.35 -14.99
CA SER A 76 4.18 -37.74 -16.30
C SER A 76 3.08 -37.25 -17.25
N PHE A 77 3.40 -36.29 -18.15
CA PHE A 77 3.12 -36.38 -19.59
C PHE A 77 4.05 -35.48 -20.45
N THR A 78 4.28 -35.93 -21.68
CA THR A 78 5.28 -35.57 -22.70
C THR A 78 4.88 -34.42 -23.65
N ASN A 79 5.91 -33.75 -24.19
CA ASN A 79 5.95 -32.69 -25.22
C ASN A 79 5.11 -32.92 -26.48
N ILE A 80 4.52 -31.85 -27.03
CA ILE A 80 4.49 -31.51 -28.48
C ILE A 80 4.51 -29.97 -28.65
N SER A 81 5.35 -29.48 -29.58
CA SER A 81 5.59 -28.07 -29.94
C SER A 81 4.55 -27.49 -30.91
N LEU A 82 4.41 -26.16 -30.99
CA LEU A 82 4.27 -25.40 -32.25
C LEU A 82 4.44 -23.88 -32.04
N ARG A 83 5.20 -23.24 -32.94
CA ARG A 83 5.56 -21.80 -32.97
C ARG A 83 4.38 -20.90 -33.39
N PRO A 84 4.30 -19.65 -32.90
CA PRO A 84 3.36 -18.63 -33.37
C PRO A 84 4.01 -17.57 -34.29
N HIS A 85 3.23 -17.08 -35.26
CA HIS A 85 3.54 -15.91 -36.09
C HIS A 85 3.18 -14.59 -35.38
N SER A 86 4.05 -13.59 -35.53
CA SER A 86 3.96 -12.22 -35.00
C SER A 86 3.53 -11.25 -36.09
N VAL A 87 2.78 -10.20 -35.74
CA VAL A 87 2.68 -8.95 -36.49
C VAL A 87 2.82 -7.78 -35.51
N ASN A 88 3.82 -6.93 -35.81
CA ASN A 88 4.20 -5.70 -35.12
C ASN A 88 3.24 -4.54 -35.45
N THR A 89 3.12 -3.55 -34.54
CA THR A 89 3.46 -2.16 -34.88
C THR A 89 3.70 -1.29 -33.64
N HIS A 90 4.83 -0.58 -33.65
CA HIS A 90 5.26 0.45 -32.71
C HIS A 90 4.80 1.84 -33.17
N GLN A 91 4.62 2.79 -32.24
CA GLN A 91 4.85 4.21 -32.50
C GLN A 91 5.37 4.95 -31.26
N ASN A 92 6.40 5.79 -31.49
CA ASN A 92 7.16 6.62 -30.56
C ASN A 92 6.46 7.95 -30.24
N LEU A 93 6.78 8.56 -29.10
CA LEU A 93 6.52 9.98 -28.80
C LEU A 93 7.76 10.64 -28.17
N ASN A 94 8.21 11.72 -28.82
CA ASN A 94 9.33 12.57 -28.41
C ASN A 94 8.93 13.55 -27.30
N GLN A 95 9.88 13.80 -26.39
CA GLN A 95 9.87 14.89 -25.40
C GLN A 95 10.54 16.14 -25.98
N ASP A 96 9.95 17.30 -25.71
CA ASP A 96 10.66 18.57 -25.57
C ASP A 96 9.72 19.59 -24.94
N PHE A 97 10.07 20.16 -23.78
CA PHE A 97 9.70 21.55 -23.45
C PHE A 97 10.68 22.18 -22.46
N ALA A 98 11.07 23.40 -22.82
CA ALA A 98 12.21 24.14 -22.33
C ALA A 98 11.89 25.09 -21.16
N ARG A 99 12.97 25.37 -20.41
CA ARG A 99 13.19 26.45 -19.43
C ARG A 99 12.68 27.83 -19.86
N LYS A 100 12.18 28.62 -18.90
CA LYS A 100 12.52 30.05 -18.75
C LYS A 100 12.22 30.62 -17.34
N ASN A 101 13.29 31.13 -16.72
CA ASN A 101 13.47 32.31 -15.86
C ASN A 101 12.78 32.44 -14.48
N LEU A 102 13.62 32.34 -13.43
CA LEU A 102 13.42 32.78 -12.04
C LEU A 102 14.01 34.18 -11.82
N ALA A 103 13.35 34.99 -10.98
CA ALA A 103 13.84 36.26 -10.42
C ALA A 103 13.93 36.13 -8.86
N PRO A 104 14.55 37.05 -8.11
CA PRO A 104 15.73 36.72 -7.30
C PRO A 104 15.47 36.49 -5.80
N LYS A 105 16.43 35.77 -5.20
CA LYS A 105 16.56 35.42 -3.78
C LYS A 105 16.57 36.64 -2.84
N VAL A 106 15.76 36.58 -1.79
CA VAL A 106 15.91 37.37 -0.56
C VAL A 106 16.80 36.58 0.41
N ALA A 107 17.86 37.21 0.90
CA ALA A 107 18.81 36.63 1.84
C ALA A 107 18.25 36.66 3.29
N PRO A 108 18.38 35.57 4.07
CA PRO A 108 18.14 35.62 5.51
C PRO A 108 19.37 36.15 6.25
N GLN A 109 19.13 37.07 7.20
CA GLN A 109 20.11 37.66 8.11
C GLN A 109 20.75 36.62 9.05
N GLN A 110 22.03 36.82 9.30
CA GLN A 110 22.87 36.14 10.28
C GLN A 110 22.40 36.47 11.71
N ILE A 111 22.08 35.44 12.50
CA ILE A 111 22.00 35.55 13.97
C ILE A 111 23.31 34.99 14.52
N ASN A 112 24.11 35.86 15.15
CA ASN A 112 25.29 35.48 15.91
C ASN A 112 24.87 34.92 17.28
N LEU A 113 25.25 33.68 17.56
CA LEU A 113 25.32 33.14 18.92
C LEU A 113 26.74 32.61 19.12
N THR A 114 27.59 33.46 19.66
CA THR A 114 28.86 33.07 20.29
C THR A 114 28.64 32.88 21.79
N GLU A 115 29.39 31.91 22.33
CA GLU A 115 29.69 31.67 23.75
C GLU A 115 28.62 31.00 24.61
N ASN A 116 28.70 29.67 24.69
CA ASN A 116 29.00 29.03 25.97
C ASN A 116 29.65 27.66 25.73
N GLN A 117 30.97 27.62 25.95
CA GLN A 117 31.72 26.39 26.16
C GLN A 117 31.24 25.75 27.46
N GLY A 118 30.70 24.53 27.38
CA GLY A 118 30.37 23.69 28.52
C GLY A 118 30.62 22.24 28.12
N ASN A 119 31.57 21.62 28.82
CA ASN A 119 32.13 20.29 28.57
C ASN A 119 31.06 19.21 28.37
N ALA A 120 31.24 18.40 27.32
CA ALA A 120 30.52 17.15 27.11
C ALA A 120 30.93 16.11 28.17
N PRO A 121 30.00 15.40 28.83
CA PRO A 121 30.31 14.16 29.51
C PRO A 121 30.16 12.99 28.54
N ASP A 122 31.27 12.30 28.37
CA ASP A 122 31.44 10.96 27.83
C ASP A 122 30.56 9.97 28.63
N PHE A 123 29.52 9.40 28.02
CA PHE A 123 28.71 8.36 28.65
C PHE A 123 29.14 6.99 28.15
N SER A 124 30.22 6.51 28.75
CA SER A 124 30.64 5.13 28.73
C SER A 124 29.66 4.23 29.49
N LEU A 125 29.45 3.07 28.90
CA LEU A 125 28.77 1.87 29.37
C LEU A 125 29.10 1.51 30.83
N GLU A 126 28.18 1.71 31.78
CA GLU A 126 28.11 0.97 33.06
C GLU A 126 26.85 1.36 33.85
N MET A 127 25.80 0.53 33.82
CA MET A 127 24.88 0.28 34.94
C MET A 127 23.75 -0.66 34.50
N VAL A 128 24.05 -1.95 34.36
CA VAL A 128 23.07 -3.03 34.58
C VAL A 128 23.74 -4.09 35.43
N THR A 129 23.80 -3.84 36.74
CA THR A 129 24.01 -4.85 37.77
C THR A 129 23.41 -4.30 39.06
N ASN A 130 22.20 -4.75 39.38
CA ASN A 130 21.77 -5.13 40.73
C ASN A 130 20.29 -5.51 40.73
N VAL A 131 20.04 -6.78 40.39
CA VAL A 131 18.87 -7.50 40.89
C VAL A 131 19.20 -7.86 42.33
N SER A 132 18.60 -7.16 43.29
CA SER A 132 18.65 -7.53 44.70
C SER A 132 17.24 -7.81 45.20
N HIS A 133 17.07 -9.02 45.73
CA HIS A 133 15.88 -9.53 46.37
C HIS A 133 15.35 -8.59 47.46
N LYS A 134 14.08 -8.20 47.39
CA LYS A 134 13.28 -7.85 48.56
C LYS A 134 11.89 -8.50 48.46
N GLU A 135 11.59 -9.30 49.47
CA GLU A 135 10.27 -9.85 49.81
C GLU A 135 9.35 -8.77 50.45
N PRO A 136 8.06 -9.04 50.68
CA PRO A 136 6.98 -8.18 50.22
C PRO A 136 6.47 -7.21 51.30
N GLU A 137 6.19 -5.97 50.92
CA GLU A 137 5.32 -5.08 51.68
C GLU A 137 3.90 -5.07 51.11
N LEU A 138 2.95 -5.19 52.03
CA LEU A 138 1.52 -5.32 51.81
C LEU A 138 0.87 -4.02 51.32
N VAL A 139 -0.04 -4.21 50.35
CA VAL A 139 -1.30 -3.47 50.14
C VAL A 139 -1.16 -1.98 49.77
N GLU A 140 -1.01 -1.73 48.47
CA GLU A 140 -1.79 -0.67 47.82
C GLU A 140 -3.06 -1.31 47.27
N VAL A 141 -4.22 -0.83 47.73
CA VAL A 141 -5.53 -1.19 47.20
C VAL A 141 -5.56 -0.76 45.73
N SER A 142 -5.27 -1.70 44.84
CA SER A 142 -5.22 -1.48 43.41
C SER A 142 -6.59 -1.07 42.92
N ARG A 143 -6.73 0.19 42.52
CA ARG A 143 -7.72 0.56 41.51
C ARG A 143 -7.58 -0.45 40.36
N PRO A 144 -8.69 -0.98 39.79
CA PRO A 144 -8.57 -1.93 38.69
C PRO A 144 -7.71 -1.29 37.61
N ARG A 145 -6.57 -1.90 37.29
CA ARG A 145 -5.76 -1.49 36.15
C ARG A 145 -6.67 -1.65 34.94
N VAL A 146 -7.20 -0.55 34.43
CA VAL A 146 -7.94 -0.58 33.17
C VAL A 146 -6.89 -0.87 32.10
N HIS A 147 -6.79 -2.13 31.70
CA HIS A 147 -5.93 -2.54 30.61
C HIS A 147 -6.45 -1.87 29.33
N ARG A 148 -5.56 -1.49 28.41
CA ARG A 148 -5.93 -0.77 27.19
C ARG A 148 -5.53 -1.57 25.97
N TRP A 149 -6.25 -1.36 24.87
CA TRP A 149 -5.84 -1.88 23.57
C TRP A 149 -4.59 -1.15 23.08
N ILE A 150 -3.72 -1.90 22.41
CA ILE A 150 -2.62 -1.36 21.62
C ILE A 150 -3.15 -0.33 20.60
N SER A 151 -2.40 0.74 20.43
CA SER A 151 -2.71 1.81 19.48
C SER A 151 -1.44 2.28 18.78
N ALA A 152 -1.60 2.67 17.52
CA ALA A 152 -0.59 3.35 16.73
C ALA A 152 -1.06 4.78 16.43
N GLU A 153 -0.10 5.65 16.16
CA GLU A 153 -0.33 7.05 15.85
C GLU A 153 0.56 7.44 14.66
N LEU A 154 0.03 8.32 13.80
CA LEU A 154 0.84 8.97 12.77
C LEU A 154 1.69 10.05 13.45
N GLU A 155 2.96 10.13 13.09
CA GLU A 155 3.85 11.18 13.60
C GLU A 155 3.35 12.57 13.17
N ALA A 156 3.39 13.54 14.09
CA ALA A 156 3.09 14.93 13.77
C ALA A 156 4.12 15.49 12.77
N ASN A 157 3.65 16.30 11.82
CA ASN A 157 4.48 16.81 10.71
C ASN A 157 5.12 15.71 9.86
N TYR A 158 4.39 14.60 9.67
CA TYR A 158 4.86 13.38 9.02
C TYR A 158 5.68 13.63 7.75
N SER A 159 5.14 14.43 6.81
CA SER A 159 5.83 14.67 5.53
C SER A 159 7.19 15.34 5.69
N SER A 160 7.30 16.29 6.63
CA SER A 160 8.54 17.04 6.86
C SER A 160 9.59 16.18 7.56
N ASN A 161 9.17 15.37 8.52
CA ASN A 161 10.05 14.47 9.26
C ASN A 161 10.54 13.33 8.36
N LEU A 162 9.64 12.70 7.60
CA LEU A 162 9.98 11.70 6.60
C LEU A 162 10.97 12.25 5.56
N LEU A 163 10.75 13.46 5.04
CA LEU A 163 11.66 14.08 4.08
C LEU A 163 13.03 14.38 4.70
N THR A 164 13.07 14.81 5.95
CA THR A 164 14.32 15.10 6.67
C THR A 164 15.13 13.83 6.87
N ASN A 165 14.49 12.76 7.34
CA ASN A 165 15.14 11.47 7.56
C ASN A 165 15.60 10.84 6.24
N TRP A 166 14.78 10.95 5.18
CA TRP A 166 15.14 10.47 3.84
C TRP A 166 16.35 11.18 3.23
N LEU A 167 16.57 12.46 3.55
CA LEU A 167 17.69 13.26 3.06
C LEU A 167 18.93 13.17 3.95
N ALA A 168 18.82 12.56 5.13
CA ALA A 168 19.93 12.46 6.06
C ALA A 168 21.08 11.67 5.41
N PRO A 169 22.29 12.24 5.29
CA PRO A 169 23.36 11.65 4.49
C PRO A 169 23.96 10.38 5.09
N GLY A 170 23.51 9.96 6.28
CA GLY A 170 24.07 8.84 7.02
C GLY A 170 25.57 9.02 7.25
N GLY A 171 25.96 9.75 8.31
CA GLY A 171 27.38 10.04 8.56
C GLY A 171 28.25 8.79 8.69
N GLU A 172 29.57 8.95 8.57
CA GLU A 172 30.52 7.88 8.93
C GLU A 172 30.37 7.53 10.42
N PRO A 173 30.38 6.24 10.80
CA PRO A 173 30.80 5.08 9.99
C PRO A 173 29.66 4.38 9.21
N CYS A 174 28.42 4.84 9.33
CA CYS A 174 27.25 4.09 8.84
C CYS A 174 26.88 4.35 7.39
N ARG A 175 27.56 5.29 6.74
CA ARG A 175 27.33 5.64 5.33
C ARG A 175 27.39 4.45 4.39
N GLU A 176 28.39 3.59 4.59
CA GLU A 176 28.62 2.39 3.76
C GLU A 176 28.04 1.11 4.39
N SER A 177 27.62 1.19 5.65
CA SER A 177 27.07 0.06 6.39
C SER A 177 25.63 -0.24 5.97
N ARG A 178 25.31 -1.52 5.76
CA ARG A 178 23.97 -1.96 5.33
C ARG A 178 23.42 -3.04 6.26
N THR A 179 22.13 -2.92 6.59
CA THR A 179 21.44 -3.92 7.40
C THR A 179 21.33 -5.26 6.69
N VAL A 180 21.82 -6.34 7.30
CA VAL A 180 21.72 -7.72 6.78
C VAL A 180 20.97 -8.66 7.71
N ASP A 181 20.82 -8.25 8.97
CA ASP A 181 20.19 -9.02 10.04
C ASP A 181 19.63 -8.07 11.11
N VAL A 182 19.01 -8.64 12.14
CA VAL A 182 18.55 -7.93 13.34
C VAL A 182 19.06 -8.63 14.60
N ASN A 183 19.04 -7.95 15.74
CA ASN A 183 19.13 -8.53 17.07
C ASN A 183 17.89 -8.12 17.86
N ILE A 184 17.15 -9.09 18.38
CA ILE A 184 16.00 -8.87 19.27
C ILE A 184 16.33 -9.42 20.65
N PRO A 185 16.99 -8.66 21.55
CA PRO A 185 17.55 -9.20 22.80
C PRO A 185 16.53 -9.92 23.70
N ALA A 186 15.27 -9.48 23.65
CA ALA A 186 14.20 -10.06 24.45
C ALA A 186 13.65 -11.39 23.88
N LEU A 187 13.98 -11.75 22.64
CA LEU A 187 13.42 -12.92 21.93
C LEU A 187 14.49 -13.87 21.38
N ASP A 188 15.60 -13.34 20.88
CA ASP A 188 16.66 -14.14 20.23
C ASP A 188 17.31 -15.12 21.22
N GLY A 189 17.56 -16.35 20.75
CA GLY A 189 18.17 -17.42 21.54
C GLY A 189 17.24 -18.06 22.58
N ARG A 190 15.96 -17.67 22.65
CA ARG A 190 14.98 -18.26 23.57
C ARG A 190 14.20 -19.38 22.88
N GLU A 191 14.18 -20.56 23.50
CA GLU A 191 13.43 -21.71 22.96
C GLU A 191 11.93 -21.64 23.25
N ASN A 192 11.53 -21.00 24.37
CA ASN A 192 10.14 -20.90 24.81
C ASN A 192 9.77 -19.44 25.12
N VAL A 193 9.39 -18.68 24.10
CA VAL A 193 8.85 -17.34 24.30
C VAL A 193 7.39 -17.47 24.71
N GLU A 194 7.10 -17.14 25.96
CA GLU A 194 5.74 -17.14 26.52
C GLU A 194 5.36 -15.72 26.95
N LEU A 195 4.24 -15.22 26.44
CA LEU A 195 3.70 -13.90 26.73
C LEU A 195 2.29 -14.03 27.33
N SER A 196 1.91 -13.12 28.24
CA SER A 196 0.55 -13.06 28.78
C SER A 196 -0.42 -12.49 27.74
N THR A 197 -1.61 -13.06 27.62
CA THR A 197 -2.71 -12.41 26.88
C THR A 197 -3.20 -11.17 27.62
N GLY A 198 -3.70 -10.17 26.90
CA GLY A 198 -4.25 -8.94 27.47
C GLY A 198 -3.21 -7.83 27.66
N ASP A 199 -1.97 -8.16 27.98
CA ASP A 199 -0.90 -7.18 28.13
C ASP A 199 -0.34 -6.72 26.78
N ILE A 200 0.16 -5.48 26.75
CA ILE A 200 0.93 -4.94 25.64
C ILE A 200 2.39 -5.29 25.89
N HIS A 201 2.97 -6.09 25.01
CA HIS A 201 4.37 -6.49 25.07
C HIS A 201 5.18 -5.67 24.07
N GLU A 202 6.06 -4.82 24.57
CA GLU A 202 6.89 -3.95 23.72
C GLU A 202 8.27 -4.57 23.52
N PHE A 203 8.73 -4.57 22.28
CA PHE A 203 10.04 -5.10 21.90
C PHE A 203 10.81 -4.04 21.13
N VAL A 204 12.06 -3.83 21.53
CA VAL A 204 13.04 -3.05 20.78
C VAL A 204 14.05 -4.01 20.16
N PHE A 205 14.35 -3.78 18.88
CA PHE A 205 15.35 -4.55 18.15
C PHE A 205 16.30 -3.63 17.38
N HIS A 206 17.49 -4.13 17.11
CA HIS A 206 18.54 -3.40 16.40
C HIS A 206 18.80 -4.03 15.05
N ALA A 207 18.89 -3.21 14.00
CA ALA A 207 19.47 -3.61 12.73
C ALA A 207 20.96 -3.93 12.91
N LEU A 208 21.45 -4.96 12.24
CA LEU A 208 22.85 -5.37 12.25
C LEU A 208 23.47 -5.27 10.86
N ASP A 209 24.72 -4.81 10.82
CA ASP A 209 25.55 -4.80 9.62
C ASP A 209 26.16 -6.17 9.30
N ASP A 210 26.93 -6.23 8.20
CA ASP A 210 27.61 -7.43 7.73
C ASP A 210 28.71 -7.95 8.68
N SER A 211 29.20 -7.10 9.59
CA SER A 211 30.11 -7.48 10.67
C SER A 211 29.38 -7.93 11.94
N GLY A 212 28.05 -7.93 11.93
CA GLY A 212 27.20 -8.25 13.08
C GLY A 212 27.12 -7.14 14.13
N LYS A 213 27.56 -5.92 13.79
CA LYS A 213 27.50 -4.77 14.69
C LYS A 213 26.18 -4.01 14.52
N PRO A 214 25.69 -3.32 15.57
CA PRO A 214 24.52 -2.47 15.46
C PRO A 214 24.69 -1.42 14.37
N HIS A 215 23.74 -1.39 13.45
CA HIS A 215 23.62 -0.32 12.48
C HIS A 215 23.19 0.97 13.18
N CYS A 216 23.66 2.12 12.71
CA CYS A 216 23.41 3.40 13.38
C CYS A 216 22.47 4.35 12.61
N LEU A 217 21.78 3.87 11.58
CA LEU A 217 20.81 4.65 10.80
C LEU A 217 19.46 3.96 10.72
N GLY A 218 18.40 4.75 10.83
CA GLY A 218 17.05 4.29 10.54
C GLY A 218 16.78 4.14 9.03
N GLY A 219 15.50 3.97 8.71
CA GLY A 219 14.95 3.94 7.35
C GLY A 219 14.77 2.54 6.77
N ASP A 220 15.22 1.49 7.44
CA ASP A 220 14.88 0.13 7.01
C ASP A 220 13.38 -0.10 7.16
N TYR A 221 12.81 -0.80 6.18
CA TYR A 221 11.41 -1.19 6.20
C TYR A 221 11.30 -2.65 6.59
N PHE A 222 10.96 -2.86 7.85
CA PHE A 222 10.64 -4.16 8.40
C PHE A 222 9.15 -4.42 8.27
N GLU A 223 8.82 -5.61 7.79
CA GLU A 223 7.49 -6.16 7.94
C GLU A 223 7.46 -7.11 9.13
N THR A 224 6.42 -6.97 9.93
CA THR A 224 6.14 -7.79 11.11
C THR A 224 4.77 -8.43 10.95
N ASP A 225 4.70 -9.74 11.15
CA ASP A 225 3.47 -10.53 11.11
C ASP A 225 3.31 -11.28 12.42
N LEU A 226 2.14 -11.15 13.06
CA LEU A 226 1.74 -12.05 14.14
C LEU A 226 0.57 -12.90 13.65
N ALA A 227 0.85 -14.17 13.38
CA ALA A 227 -0.12 -15.09 12.81
C ALA A 227 -0.29 -16.36 13.66
N GLY A 228 -1.54 -16.70 13.92
CA GLY A 228 -1.98 -17.94 14.55
C GLY A 228 -3.22 -18.50 13.85
N GLU A 229 -3.76 -19.59 14.39
CA GLU A 229 -4.91 -20.28 13.78
C GLU A 229 -6.19 -19.42 13.76
N THR A 230 -6.36 -18.59 14.79
CA THR A 230 -7.60 -17.84 15.05
C THR A 230 -7.39 -16.33 15.12
N TRP A 231 -6.16 -15.86 14.91
CA TRP A 231 -5.82 -14.45 14.99
C TRP A 231 -4.68 -14.12 14.01
N LYS A 232 -4.80 -12.96 13.36
CA LYS A 232 -3.77 -12.36 12.53
C LYS A 232 -3.75 -10.85 12.76
N SER A 233 -2.57 -10.27 12.91
CA SER A 233 -2.44 -8.82 13.05
C SER A 233 -1.10 -8.36 12.54
N ARG A 234 -1.06 -7.11 12.08
CA ARG A 234 0.15 -6.35 11.80
C ARG A 234 0.60 -5.67 13.10
N PRO A 235 1.77 -5.97 13.66
CA PRO A 235 2.39 -5.12 14.68
C PRO A 235 3.11 -3.96 13.98
N PRO A 236 2.64 -2.70 14.02
CA PRO A 236 3.34 -1.61 13.33
C PRO A 236 4.76 -1.43 13.88
N VAL A 237 5.72 -1.16 12.98
CA VAL A 237 7.12 -0.93 13.36
C VAL A 237 7.39 0.56 13.42
N LYS A 238 7.85 1.03 14.57
CA LYS A 238 8.34 2.39 14.77
C LYS A 238 9.86 2.42 14.59
N ASP A 239 10.32 3.18 13.62
CA ASP A 239 11.74 3.50 13.43
C ASP A 239 12.17 4.58 14.45
N LEU A 240 13.24 4.31 15.21
CA LEU A 240 13.78 5.24 16.22
C LEU A 240 14.93 6.11 15.65
N GLY A 241 15.26 5.95 14.37
CA GLY A 241 16.19 6.81 13.61
C GLY A 241 17.67 6.50 13.82
N ASN A 242 18.01 5.66 14.79
CA ASN A 242 19.38 5.32 15.19
C ASN A 242 19.76 3.86 14.86
N GLY A 243 19.02 3.21 13.94
CA GLY A 243 19.16 1.79 13.61
C GLY A 243 18.48 0.83 14.61
N SER A 244 17.76 1.37 15.61
CA SER A 244 16.83 0.60 16.43
C SER A 244 15.38 0.86 16.05
N TYR A 245 14.55 -0.15 16.29
CA TYR A 245 13.16 -0.21 15.88
C TYR A 245 12.33 -0.81 17.01
N GLN A 246 11.07 -0.41 17.10
CA GLN A 246 10.15 -0.88 18.13
C GLN A 246 8.87 -1.43 17.50
N PHE A 247 8.36 -2.53 18.04
CA PHE A 247 7.01 -3.01 17.77
C PHE A 247 6.37 -3.51 19.07
N SER A 248 5.05 -3.59 19.08
CA SER A 248 4.30 -4.04 20.25
C SER A 248 3.29 -5.13 19.87
N LEU A 249 3.13 -6.13 20.74
CA LEU A 249 2.23 -7.27 20.54
C LEU A 249 1.14 -7.28 21.62
N GLN A 250 -0.07 -7.64 21.24
CA GLN A 250 -1.17 -7.88 22.18
C GLN A 250 -2.15 -8.89 21.57
N VAL A 251 -2.50 -9.92 22.34
CA VAL A 251 -3.52 -10.91 21.96
C VAL A 251 -4.56 -10.99 23.07
N HIS A 252 -5.84 -11.03 22.70
CA HIS A 252 -6.92 -11.13 23.69
C HIS A 252 -6.95 -12.53 24.35
N PRO A 253 -7.30 -12.65 25.64
CA PRO A 253 -7.41 -13.94 26.35
C PRO A 253 -8.31 -15.02 25.72
N HIS A 254 -9.18 -14.66 24.77
CA HIS A 254 -10.05 -15.60 24.05
C HIS A 254 -9.32 -16.32 22.90
N PHE A 255 -8.20 -15.75 22.44
CA PHE A 255 -7.37 -16.28 21.37
C PHE A 255 -6.00 -16.70 21.90
N SER A 256 -5.89 -17.07 23.18
CA SER A 256 -4.66 -17.69 23.70
C SER A 256 -4.26 -18.90 22.86
N GLY A 257 -2.97 -19.12 22.66
CA GLY A 257 -2.49 -20.24 21.84
C GLY A 257 -1.10 -19.98 21.28
N ASP A 258 -0.75 -20.76 20.27
CA ASP A 258 0.54 -20.71 19.60
C ASP A 258 0.50 -19.81 18.36
N TYR A 259 1.55 -19.01 18.22
CA TYR A 259 1.68 -17.99 17.18
C TYR A 259 3.09 -18.04 16.60
N ASN A 260 3.21 -17.52 15.37
CA ASN A 260 4.48 -17.17 14.79
C ASN A 260 4.58 -15.65 14.67
N LEU A 261 5.61 -15.08 15.28
CA LEU A 261 6.06 -13.72 15.00
C LEU A 261 7.12 -13.78 13.90
N THR A 262 6.81 -13.23 12.74
CA THR A 262 7.74 -13.16 11.60
C THR A 262 8.26 -11.74 11.45
N VAL A 263 9.57 -11.59 11.28
CA VAL A 263 10.23 -10.30 10.98
C VAL A 263 10.94 -10.42 9.63
N ILE A 264 10.58 -9.56 8.69
CA ILE A 264 11.09 -9.55 7.32
C ILE A 264 11.71 -8.19 7.04
N LEU A 265 12.92 -8.14 6.51
CA LEU A 265 13.50 -6.92 5.98
C LEU A 265 13.20 -6.84 4.49
N LEU A 266 12.28 -5.96 4.10
CA LEU A 266 11.88 -5.81 2.70
C LEU A 266 12.80 -4.83 1.95
N PHE A 267 13.03 -3.65 2.52
CA PHE A 267 13.92 -2.63 1.97
C PHE A 267 14.83 -2.08 3.04
N ARG A 268 16.07 -1.75 2.68
CA ARG A 268 16.98 -1.02 3.56
C ARG A 268 16.76 0.47 3.44
N HIS A 269 17.17 1.26 4.42
CA HIS A 269 17.39 2.71 4.36
C HIS A 269 16.62 3.48 3.26
N TYR A 270 15.29 3.51 3.38
CA TYR A 270 14.31 4.15 2.48
C TYR A 270 14.39 3.76 1.00
N GLU A 271 15.03 2.64 0.66
CA GLU A 271 15.21 2.20 -0.72
C GLU A 271 13.89 1.85 -1.41
N GLY A 272 12.87 1.45 -0.64
CA GLY A 272 11.51 1.24 -1.13
C GLY A 272 10.86 2.51 -1.68
N LEU A 273 11.30 3.69 -1.23
CA LEU A 273 10.79 5.00 -1.69
C LEU A 273 11.45 5.47 -2.99
N LYS A 274 12.49 4.79 -3.47
CA LYS A 274 13.15 5.12 -4.74
C LYS A 274 12.20 4.91 -5.92
N PHE A 275 12.47 5.59 -7.04
CA PHE A 275 11.66 5.49 -8.26
C PHE A 275 11.59 4.06 -8.81
N SER A 276 12.73 3.36 -8.85
CA SER A 276 12.83 1.96 -9.27
C SER A 276 13.30 1.09 -8.09
N PRO A 277 12.38 0.71 -7.18
CA PRO A 277 12.74 0.07 -5.92
C PRO A 277 13.10 -1.41 -6.09
N GLU A 278 12.61 -2.10 -7.12
CA GLU A 278 12.74 -3.56 -7.30
C GLU A 278 14.19 -4.07 -7.20
N ARG A 279 15.15 -3.35 -7.80
CA ARG A 279 16.57 -3.70 -7.74
C ARG A 279 17.21 -3.55 -6.36
N PHE A 280 16.52 -2.90 -5.43
CA PHE A 280 16.94 -2.68 -4.04
C PHE A 280 16.16 -3.54 -3.05
N ALA A 281 15.21 -4.35 -3.51
CA ALA A 281 14.47 -5.24 -2.63
C ALA A 281 15.44 -6.25 -1.97
N TYR A 282 15.42 -6.31 -0.65
CA TYR A 282 16.16 -7.31 0.11
C TYR A 282 15.31 -8.55 0.39
N ASP A 283 14.02 -8.33 0.71
CA ASP A 283 12.98 -9.35 0.89
C ASP A 283 13.48 -10.63 1.59
N LYS A 284 13.99 -10.46 2.81
CA LYS A 284 14.57 -11.55 3.59
C LYS A 284 13.83 -11.72 4.91
N VAL A 285 13.32 -12.92 5.15
CA VAL A 285 12.84 -13.33 6.48
C VAL A 285 14.05 -13.42 7.41
N LEU A 286 14.10 -12.56 8.41
CA LEU A 286 15.20 -12.51 9.39
C LEU A 286 14.88 -13.33 10.63
N ARG A 287 13.62 -13.37 11.04
CA ARG A 287 13.16 -14.14 12.20
C ARG A 287 11.81 -14.79 11.93
N VAL A 288 11.66 -16.01 12.45
CA VAL A 288 10.37 -16.68 12.69
C VAL A 288 10.44 -17.18 14.11
N ILE A 289 9.78 -16.49 15.02
CA ILE A 289 9.84 -16.75 16.46
C ILE A 289 8.51 -17.38 16.88
N PRO A 290 8.50 -18.65 17.31
CA PRO A 290 7.33 -19.24 17.94
C PRO A 290 7.06 -18.50 19.26
N VAL A 291 5.84 -18.02 19.42
CA VAL A 291 5.39 -17.32 20.63
C VAL A 291 4.13 -17.99 21.13
N LYS A 292 4.12 -18.37 22.40
CA LYS A 292 2.92 -18.85 23.08
C LYS A 292 2.29 -17.73 23.88
N PHE A 293 1.04 -17.41 23.57
CA PHE A 293 0.25 -16.50 24.39
C PHE A 293 -0.56 -17.30 25.41
N SER A 294 -0.11 -17.25 26.67
CA SER A 294 -0.76 -17.95 27.76
C SER A 294 -1.92 -17.13 28.32
N LYS A 295 -3.03 -17.83 28.54
CA LYS A 295 -4.28 -17.22 29.00
C LYS A 295 -4.07 -16.62 30.39
N PHE A 296 -4.21 -15.31 30.46
CA PHE A 296 -4.13 -14.54 31.69
C PHE A 296 -5.49 -13.88 31.94
N SER A 297 -5.94 -13.88 33.20
CA SER A 297 -7.28 -13.40 33.59
C SER A 297 -7.33 -11.87 33.69
N VAL A 298 -6.97 -11.19 32.59
CA VAL A 298 -7.07 -9.75 32.43
C VAL A 298 -8.32 -9.42 31.61
N GLU A 299 -9.10 -8.46 32.09
CA GLU A 299 -10.26 -7.94 31.38
C GLU A 299 -9.83 -6.76 30.50
N LEU A 300 -9.79 -6.98 29.18
CA LEU A 300 -9.63 -5.91 28.21
C LEU A 300 -10.98 -5.19 28.00
N PRO A 301 -10.97 -3.87 27.74
CA PRO A 301 -12.18 -3.14 27.42
C PRO A 301 -12.88 -3.78 26.23
N GLU A 302 -14.18 -4.05 26.35
CA GLU A 302 -14.95 -4.56 25.22
C GLU A 302 -14.92 -3.58 24.06
N LEU A 303 -14.87 -4.12 22.84
CA LEU A 303 -14.93 -3.32 21.63
C LEU A 303 -16.35 -2.87 21.39
N SER A 304 -16.61 -1.58 21.62
CA SER A 304 -17.83 -0.96 21.14
C SER A 304 -17.84 -0.91 19.61
N GLN A 305 -19.03 -0.94 19.03
CA GLN A 305 -19.19 -0.68 17.60
C GLN A 305 -18.64 0.72 17.26
N CYS A 306 -17.86 0.81 16.19
CA CYS A 306 -17.23 2.06 15.76
C CYS A 306 -18.27 3.16 15.55
N LYS A 307 -18.01 4.33 16.13
CA LYS A 307 -18.75 5.57 15.93
C LYS A 307 -17.95 6.53 15.06
N LYS A 308 -18.57 7.62 14.63
CA LYS A 308 -17.92 8.66 13.83
C LYS A 308 -16.63 9.19 14.48
N SER A 309 -16.64 9.36 15.81
CA SER A 309 -15.49 9.82 16.58
C SER A 309 -14.32 8.84 16.62
N ASP A 310 -14.57 7.55 16.40
CA ASP A 310 -13.51 6.53 16.38
C ASP A 310 -12.75 6.57 15.04
N LEU A 311 -13.46 6.92 13.97
CA LEU A 311 -12.92 7.00 12.61
C LEU A 311 -12.10 8.27 12.34
N VAL A 312 -11.89 9.15 13.33
CA VAL A 312 -11.00 10.31 13.17
C VAL A 312 -9.53 9.93 13.28
N ARG A 313 -9.21 8.72 13.76
CA ARG A 313 -7.83 8.24 13.95
C ARG A 313 -7.13 8.02 12.63
N ASP A 314 -5.91 8.53 12.52
CA ASP A 314 -5.14 8.49 11.28
C ASP A 314 -4.53 7.12 10.95
N VAL A 315 -4.22 6.31 11.97
CA VAL A 315 -3.61 4.98 11.83
C VAL A 315 -4.32 3.99 12.73
N TRP A 316 -4.51 2.77 12.25
CA TRP A 316 -5.14 1.69 13.00
C TRP A 316 -4.13 0.68 13.55
N SER A 317 -4.58 -0.10 14.53
CA SER A 317 -3.86 -1.29 15.03
C SER A 317 -4.86 -2.42 15.11
N GLY A 318 -5.20 -2.93 13.94
CA GLY A 318 -6.26 -3.90 13.79
C GLY A 318 -5.82 -5.33 13.97
N ARG A 319 -6.83 -6.21 13.95
CA ARG A 319 -6.65 -7.64 13.88
C ARG A 319 -7.78 -8.29 13.11
N TRP A 320 -7.43 -9.40 12.50
CA TRP A 320 -8.35 -10.40 12.02
C TRP A 320 -8.52 -11.48 13.09
N THR A 321 -9.76 -11.76 13.48
CA THR A 321 -10.11 -12.85 14.41
C THR A 321 -10.97 -13.88 13.70
N ARG A 322 -10.84 -15.15 14.08
CA ARG A 322 -11.56 -16.26 13.44
C ARG A 322 -12.62 -16.84 14.38
N HIS A 323 -13.88 -16.75 13.98
CA HIS A 323 -15.04 -17.18 14.78
C HIS A 323 -15.67 -18.48 14.29
N ALA A 324 -15.27 -18.94 13.11
CA ALA A 324 -15.71 -20.19 12.51
C ALA A 324 -14.61 -20.77 11.63
N LYS A 325 -14.59 -22.08 11.44
CA LYS A 325 -13.60 -22.74 10.60
C LYS A 325 -14.21 -23.96 9.90
N ASN A 326 -14.16 -23.94 8.59
CA ASN A 326 -14.50 -25.05 7.72
C ASN A 326 -13.38 -25.22 6.67
N ASN A 327 -12.40 -26.06 6.98
CA ASN A 327 -11.25 -26.31 6.09
C ASN A 327 -11.62 -27.15 4.87
N SER A 328 -12.71 -27.91 4.94
CA SER A 328 -13.23 -28.74 3.85
C SER A 328 -14.14 -27.99 2.89
N CYS A 329 -14.37 -26.70 3.11
CA CYS A 329 -15.26 -25.86 2.31
C CYS A 329 -14.84 -25.84 0.82
N PRO A 330 -15.65 -26.38 -0.10
CA PRO A 330 -15.32 -26.34 -1.51
C PRO A 330 -15.67 -24.98 -2.12
N ILE A 331 -14.91 -24.60 -3.17
CA ILE A 331 -15.26 -23.46 -4.01
C ILE A 331 -16.46 -23.80 -4.91
N SER A 332 -17.48 -22.94 -4.90
CA SER A 332 -18.66 -23.09 -5.75
C SER A 332 -18.35 -22.78 -7.22
N ASN A 333 -19.25 -23.14 -8.12
CA ASN A 333 -19.00 -23.03 -9.58
C ASN A 333 -18.81 -21.59 -10.06
N ASP A 334 -19.41 -20.61 -9.37
CA ASP A 334 -19.21 -19.18 -9.56
C ASP A 334 -17.96 -18.64 -8.85
N GLY A 335 -17.11 -19.51 -8.28
CA GLY A 335 -15.84 -19.14 -7.69
C GLY A 335 -15.90 -18.62 -6.25
N ARG A 336 -17.02 -18.79 -5.57
CA ARG A 336 -17.30 -18.22 -4.23
C ARG A 336 -16.97 -19.20 -3.10
N TYR A 337 -16.65 -18.67 -1.91
CA TYR A 337 -16.23 -19.43 -0.72
C TYR A 337 -17.33 -19.38 0.36
N ARG A 338 -18.49 -19.93 0.04
CA ARG A 338 -19.66 -19.98 0.94
C ARG A 338 -19.48 -21.06 2.02
N CYS A 339 -18.56 -20.81 2.94
CA CYS A 339 -18.15 -21.79 3.96
C CYS A 339 -19.03 -21.81 5.20
N GLN A 340 -19.87 -20.79 5.36
CA GLN A 340 -20.84 -20.63 6.44
C GLN A 340 -22.19 -20.25 5.84
N GLU A 341 -23.27 -20.55 6.58
CA GLU A 341 -24.61 -20.10 6.20
C GLU A 341 -24.69 -18.57 6.13
N PRO A 342 -25.48 -17.96 5.22
CA PRO A 342 -25.52 -16.51 5.04
C PRO A 342 -25.85 -15.73 6.32
N ASN A 343 -26.65 -16.31 7.22
CA ASN A 343 -27.05 -15.71 8.50
C ASN A 343 -26.15 -16.10 9.68
N PHE A 344 -25.01 -16.78 9.43
CA PHE A 344 -24.08 -17.14 10.50
C PHE A 344 -23.69 -15.88 11.29
N PRO A 345 -23.95 -15.84 12.61
CA PRO A 345 -23.84 -14.61 13.37
C PRO A 345 -22.38 -14.27 13.67
N CYS A 346 -22.07 -12.99 13.70
CA CYS A 346 -20.85 -12.54 14.35
C CYS A 346 -20.93 -12.75 15.87
N GLN A 347 -19.79 -13.09 16.49
CA GLN A 347 -19.61 -13.08 17.94
C GLN A 347 -19.20 -11.69 18.44
N LYS A 348 -20.00 -11.12 19.34
CA LYS A 348 -19.62 -9.93 20.10
C LYS A 348 -18.43 -10.23 21.03
N PRO A 349 -17.55 -9.25 21.34
CA PRO A 349 -17.60 -7.85 20.89
C PRO A 349 -16.90 -7.59 19.54
N TRP A 350 -16.45 -8.62 18.83
CA TRP A 350 -15.54 -8.50 17.67
C TRP A 350 -16.19 -7.88 16.43
N CYS A 351 -17.46 -8.17 16.23
CA CYS A 351 -18.32 -7.56 15.23
C CYS A 351 -19.80 -7.74 15.61
N ASP A 352 -20.70 -7.29 14.73
CA ASP A 352 -22.13 -7.50 14.81
C ASP A 352 -22.70 -7.88 13.44
N GLY A 353 -23.87 -8.51 13.38
CA GLY A 353 -24.53 -8.87 12.11
C GLY A 353 -24.12 -10.22 11.49
N PRO A 354 -24.54 -10.51 10.24
CA PRO A 354 -24.36 -11.80 9.58
C PRO A 354 -22.96 -11.96 8.98
N LEU A 355 -22.02 -12.50 9.78
CA LEU A 355 -20.65 -12.82 9.37
C LEU A 355 -20.59 -13.76 8.15
N GLY A 356 -21.59 -14.61 7.95
CA GLY A 356 -21.68 -15.50 6.79
C GLY A 356 -21.60 -14.79 5.43
N LEU A 357 -22.04 -13.53 5.34
CA LEU A 357 -22.01 -12.73 4.11
C LEU A 357 -20.58 -12.37 3.65
N LEU A 358 -19.59 -12.38 4.55
CA LEU A 358 -18.20 -12.10 4.19
C LEU A 358 -17.54 -13.21 3.39
N GLU A 359 -18.05 -14.45 3.45
CA GLU A 359 -17.41 -15.62 2.82
C GLU A 359 -15.94 -15.83 3.23
N SER A 360 -15.60 -15.36 4.43
CA SER A 360 -14.24 -15.30 4.94
C SER A 360 -13.78 -16.58 5.62
N ASN A 361 -14.62 -17.62 5.61
CA ASN A 361 -14.44 -18.81 6.43
C ASN A 361 -14.18 -18.41 7.90
N GLY A 362 -15.03 -17.53 8.42
CA GLY A 362 -15.08 -17.09 9.82
C GLY A 362 -14.12 -15.98 10.22
N TRP A 363 -13.26 -15.47 9.32
CA TRP A 363 -12.40 -14.33 9.59
C TRP A 363 -13.18 -13.00 9.58
N VAL A 364 -12.91 -12.14 10.55
CA VAL A 364 -13.46 -10.77 10.60
C VAL A 364 -12.42 -9.80 11.13
N TYR A 365 -12.48 -8.55 10.70
CA TYR A 365 -11.55 -7.51 11.12
C TYR A 365 -12.17 -6.59 12.17
N SER A 366 -11.37 -6.22 13.17
CA SER A 366 -11.68 -5.22 14.19
C SER A 366 -10.44 -4.40 14.55
N THR A 367 -10.63 -3.20 15.08
CA THR A 367 -9.56 -2.28 15.49
C THR A 367 -9.79 -1.83 16.95
N HIS A 368 -9.50 -0.59 17.29
CA HIS A 368 -9.91 0.05 18.55
C HIS A 368 -11.44 0.06 18.78
N CYS A 369 -12.22 -0.32 17.77
CA CYS A 369 -13.65 -0.54 17.81
C CYS A 369 -14.03 -1.70 16.86
N SER A 370 -15.27 -2.18 16.92
CA SER A 370 -15.79 -3.28 16.09
C SER A 370 -16.69 -2.80 14.95
N PHE A 371 -16.78 -3.59 13.88
CA PHE A 371 -17.58 -3.23 12.71
C PHE A 371 -18.81 -4.13 12.58
N LYS A 372 -19.93 -3.54 12.15
CA LYS A 372 -21.14 -4.28 11.82
C LYS A 372 -21.10 -4.79 10.38
N MET A 373 -21.49 -6.05 10.19
CA MET A 373 -21.81 -6.60 8.88
C MET A 373 -23.26 -6.24 8.58
N PHE A 374 -23.47 -5.54 7.47
CA PHE A 374 -24.79 -5.03 7.08
C PHE A 374 -25.57 -6.09 6.32
N SER A 375 -26.84 -6.27 6.65
CA SER A 375 -27.76 -6.92 5.73
C SER A 375 -28.06 -6.00 4.54
N SER A 376 -28.57 -6.57 3.44
CA SER A 376 -28.98 -5.79 2.27
C SER A 376 -30.06 -4.76 2.61
N GLU A 377 -31.02 -5.12 3.46
CA GLU A 377 -32.08 -4.22 3.90
C GLU A 377 -31.52 -3.04 4.70
N GLU A 378 -30.62 -3.31 5.65
CA GLU A 378 -30.00 -2.26 6.47
C GLU A 378 -29.14 -1.31 5.64
N ALA A 379 -28.38 -1.85 4.68
CA ALA A 379 -27.58 -1.05 3.77
C ALA A 379 -28.46 -0.14 2.90
N TRP A 380 -29.53 -0.66 2.30
CA TRP A 380 -30.47 0.15 1.52
C TRP A 380 -31.17 1.22 2.35
N ASN A 381 -31.60 0.89 3.57
CA ASN A 381 -32.23 1.84 4.47
C ASN A 381 -31.29 3.00 4.87
N CYS A 382 -29.99 2.73 4.98
CA CYS A 382 -28.98 3.75 5.25
C CYS A 382 -28.67 4.62 4.02
N LEU A 383 -28.48 3.98 2.87
CA LEU A 383 -27.96 4.62 1.66
C LEU A 383 -29.03 5.33 0.83
N ASN A 384 -30.30 5.11 1.16
CA ASN A 384 -31.41 5.70 0.42
C ASN A 384 -31.28 7.23 0.31
N ASP A 385 -31.49 7.74 -0.89
CA ASP A 385 -31.42 9.15 -1.30
C ASP A 385 -30.06 9.82 -1.05
N ARG A 386 -28.98 9.02 -0.94
CA ARG A 386 -27.61 9.54 -0.84
C ARG A 386 -26.88 9.59 -2.16
N TRP A 387 -25.97 10.55 -2.27
CA TRP A 387 -24.99 10.66 -3.34
C TRP A 387 -23.57 10.47 -2.81
N ILE A 388 -22.95 9.34 -3.19
CA ILE A 388 -21.57 8.99 -2.84
C ILE A 388 -20.65 9.21 -4.02
N PHE A 389 -19.63 10.03 -3.83
CA PHE A 389 -18.62 10.36 -4.83
C PHE A 389 -17.29 9.65 -4.52
N TRP A 390 -16.87 8.75 -5.39
CA TRP A 390 -15.64 8.00 -5.27
C TRP A 390 -14.58 8.65 -6.16
N TRP A 391 -13.47 9.09 -5.57
CA TRP A 391 -12.31 9.59 -6.29
C TRP A 391 -11.09 8.77 -5.92
N GLY A 392 -10.62 7.93 -6.82
CA GLY A 392 -9.58 6.98 -6.45
C GLY A 392 -9.10 6.06 -7.55
N ASP A 393 -8.27 5.10 -7.17
CA ASP A 393 -7.66 4.16 -8.09
C ASP A 393 -8.61 2.99 -8.46
N SER A 394 -8.10 2.05 -9.25
CA SER A 394 -8.89 0.90 -9.72
C SER A 394 -9.44 -0.01 -8.63
N ASN A 395 -8.93 0.03 -7.40
CA ASN A 395 -9.53 -0.68 -6.27
C ASN A 395 -10.92 -0.12 -5.94
N HIS A 396 -11.20 1.17 -6.14
CA HIS A 396 -12.56 1.69 -5.95
C HIS A 396 -13.55 1.03 -6.89
N CYS A 397 -13.18 0.78 -8.16
CA CYS A 397 -14.03 0.04 -9.08
C CYS A 397 -14.38 -1.36 -8.54
N ASP A 398 -13.39 -2.06 -7.98
CA ASP A 398 -13.56 -3.40 -7.41
C ASP A 398 -14.41 -3.37 -6.13
N THR A 399 -14.14 -2.44 -5.20
CA THR A 399 -14.89 -2.27 -3.95
C THR A 399 -16.34 -1.86 -4.21
N VAL A 400 -16.58 -0.89 -5.11
CA VAL A 400 -17.94 -0.48 -5.49
C VAL A 400 -18.69 -1.64 -6.13
N ARG A 401 -18.05 -2.39 -7.04
CA ARG A 401 -18.63 -3.60 -7.62
C ARG A 401 -19.01 -4.60 -6.52
N ASN A 402 -18.16 -4.77 -5.51
CA ASN A 402 -18.40 -5.69 -4.41
C ASN A 402 -19.54 -5.23 -3.49
N ILE A 403 -19.61 -3.94 -3.13
CA ILE A 403 -20.73 -3.38 -2.37
C ILE A 403 -22.04 -3.63 -3.12
N LEU A 404 -22.06 -3.39 -4.43
CA LEU A 404 -23.24 -3.60 -5.26
C LEU A 404 -23.69 -5.06 -5.28
N ASN A 405 -22.80 -6.00 -5.60
CA ASN A 405 -23.18 -7.40 -5.76
C ASN A 405 -23.46 -8.11 -4.43
N PHE A 406 -22.61 -7.89 -3.42
CA PHE A 406 -22.59 -8.72 -2.22
C PHE A 406 -23.40 -8.13 -1.07
N ILE A 407 -23.53 -6.80 -1.01
CA ILE A 407 -24.24 -6.12 0.07
C ILE A 407 -25.60 -5.63 -0.42
N LEU A 408 -25.63 -4.88 -1.52
CA LEU A 408 -26.87 -4.29 -2.06
C LEU A 408 -27.69 -5.26 -2.92
N GLY A 409 -27.09 -6.38 -3.36
CA GLY A 409 -27.78 -7.39 -4.18
C GLY A 409 -28.07 -6.94 -5.61
N VAL A 410 -27.29 -6.00 -6.14
CA VAL A 410 -27.37 -5.47 -7.51
C VAL A 410 -26.34 -6.19 -8.38
N ASP A 411 -26.79 -6.86 -9.44
CA ASP A 411 -25.90 -7.52 -10.40
C ASP A 411 -25.09 -6.47 -11.18
N MET A 412 -23.77 -6.46 -10.96
CA MET A 412 -22.86 -5.53 -11.60
C MET A 412 -21.56 -6.26 -11.98
N LYS A 413 -21.37 -6.51 -13.27
CA LYS A 413 -20.19 -7.25 -13.76
C LYS A 413 -18.88 -6.48 -13.55
N ALA A 414 -18.89 -5.18 -13.85
CA ALA A 414 -17.75 -4.29 -13.71
C ALA A 414 -18.22 -2.85 -13.56
N VAL A 415 -17.56 -2.09 -12.69
CA VAL A 415 -17.80 -0.66 -12.54
C VAL A 415 -16.80 0.09 -13.44
N PRO A 416 -17.26 0.91 -14.40
CA PRO A 416 -16.37 1.69 -15.23
C PRO A 416 -15.51 2.65 -14.41
N ARG A 417 -14.34 2.98 -14.96
CA ARG A 417 -13.40 3.93 -14.35
C ARG A 417 -13.96 5.35 -14.27
N ARG A 418 -14.92 5.70 -15.12
CA ARG A 418 -15.75 6.90 -15.00
C ARG A 418 -17.20 6.53 -15.17
N VAL A 419 -17.99 6.81 -14.15
CA VAL A 419 -19.42 6.56 -14.21
C VAL A 419 -20.15 7.41 -13.18
N ASP A 420 -21.36 7.80 -13.52
CA ASP A 420 -22.32 8.43 -12.63
C ASP A 420 -23.65 7.72 -12.82
N MET A 421 -24.11 7.03 -11.78
CA MET A 421 -25.26 6.12 -11.87
C MET A 421 -26.20 6.29 -10.68
N ASN A 422 -27.51 6.30 -10.97
CA ASN A 422 -28.55 6.09 -9.98
C ASN A 422 -28.88 4.61 -9.92
N ILE A 423 -28.78 4.04 -8.73
CA ILE A 423 -28.92 2.61 -8.48
C ILE A 423 -30.17 2.41 -7.65
N SER A 424 -31.13 1.67 -8.19
CA SER A 424 -32.39 1.35 -7.50
C SER A 424 -32.30 0.01 -6.79
N ASN A 425 -32.91 -0.09 -5.61
CA ASN A 425 -33.01 -1.35 -4.89
C ASN A 425 -33.86 -2.35 -5.70
N PRO A 426 -33.30 -3.54 -6.05
CA PRO A 426 -34.04 -4.56 -6.82
C PRO A 426 -35.30 -5.07 -6.14
N ARG A 427 -35.39 -4.97 -4.81
CA ARG A 427 -36.54 -5.41 -4.01
C ARG A 427 -37.50 -4.27 -3.68
N ASN A 428 -37.07 -3.03 -3.79
CA ASN A 428 -37.90 -1.85 -3.51
C ASN A 428 -37.46 -0.67 -4.39
N PRO A 429 -38.00 -0.51 -5.61
CA PRO A 429 -37.56 0.53 -6.55
C PRO A 429 -37.72 1.97 -6.08
N SER A 430 -38.47 2.21 -5.00
CA SER A 430 -38.55 3.55 -4.36
C SER A 430 -37.25 3.94 -3.65
N GLN A 431 -36.40 2.97 -3.29
CA GLN A 431 -35.11 3.25 -2.69
C GLN A 431 -34.04 3.41 -3.77
N THR A 432 -33.31 4.51 -3.73
CA THR A 432 -32.23 4.79 -4.69
C THR A 432 -30.98 5.33 -4.02
N VAL A 433 -29.82 5.08 -4.63
CA VAL A 433 -28.55 5.69 -4.24
C VAL A 433 -27.79 6.10 -5.49
N ARG A 434 -27.17 7.29 -5.49
CA ARG A 434 -26.35 7.77 -6.60
C ARG A 434 -24.88 7.51 -6.31
N PHE A 435 -24.22 6.74 -7.16
CA PHE A 435 -22.77 6.55 -7.11
C PHE A 435 -22.12 7.25 -8.29
N THR A 436 -21.18 8.14 -8.00
CA THR A 436 -20.25 8.67 -8.99
C THR A 436 -18.87 8.08 -8.70
N ASN A 437 -18.23 7.47 -9.69
CA ASN A 437 -16.88 6.94 -9.57
C ASN A 437 -15.97 7.58 -10.62
N ILE A 438 -14.94 8.28 -10.16
CA ILE A 438 -13.96 8.97 -11.00
C ILE A 438 -12.57 8.43 -10.69
N PHE A 439 -12.01 7.72 -11.66
CA PHE A 439 -10.66 7.17 -11.59
C PHE A 439 -9.62 8.30 -11.54
N ASN A 440 -8.77 8.29 -10.52
CA ASN A 440 -7.67 9.24 -10.33
C ASN A 440 -6.32 8.71 -10.83
N GLY A 441 -6.23 7.44 -11.24
CA GLY A 441 -4.96 6.89 -11.69
C GLY A 441 -4.43 7.53 -12.97
N HIS A 442 -5.28 8.21 -13.76
CA HIS A 442 -4.91 8.94 -14.97
C HIS A 442 -6.06 9.90 -15.44
N PRO A 443 -5.76 11.07 -16.04
CA PRO A 443 -6.78 12.00 -16.57
C PRO A 443 -7.45 11.51 -17.86
N ASN A 444 -6.96 10.44 -18.44
CA ASN A 444 -7.67 9.60 -19.41
C ASN A 444 -7.92 8.24 -18.75
N GLU A 445 -9.18 7.81 -18.67
CA GLU A 445 -9.59 6.59 -17.97
C GLU A 445 -8.95 5.29 -18.49
N THR A 446 -8.48 5.27 -19.74
CA THR A 446 -7.74 4.12 -20.31
C THR A 446 -6.28 4.07 -19.87
N GLY A 447 -5.73 5.19 -19.40
CA GLY A 447 -4.36 5.30 -18.91
C GLY A 447 -4.22 4.85 -17.46
N ASN A 448 -2.98 4.86 -16.96
CA ASN A 448 -2.63 4.54 -15.57
C ASN A 448 -1.39 5.33 -15.14
N TYR A 449 -1.01 5.22 -13.87
CA TYR A 449 0.30 5.62 -13.35
C TYR A 449 0.55 7.14 -13.31
N GLN A 450 -0.49 7.93 -13.04
CA GLN A 450 -0.35 9.34 -12.66
C GLN A 450 -0.79 9.62 -11.22
N GLY A 451 -1.84 8.93 -10.73
CA GLY A 451 -2.36 9.15 -9.38
C GLY A 451 -2.74 10.61 -9.17
N LEU A 452 -2.22 11.25 -8.12
CA LEU A 452 -2.47 12.66 -7.83
C LEU A 452 -2.04 13.61 -8.96
N ASN A 453 -1.07 13.21 -9.80
CA ASN A 453 -0.69 14.01 -10.96
C ASN A 453 -1.79 14.09 -12.04
N SER A 454 -2.85 13.29 -11.95
CA SER A 454 -4.02 13.47 -12.82
C SER A 454 -4.61 14.88 -12.75
N LEU A 455 -4.44 15.58 -11.62
CA LEU A 455 -4.85 16.97 -11.42
C LEU A 455 -3.96 18.01 -12.13
N ALA A 456 -2.85 17.60 -12.74
CA ALA A 456 -2.08 18.49 -13.63
C ALA A 456 -2.83 18.78 -14.93
N ASP A 457 -3.75 17.88 -15.33
CA ASP A 457 -4.58 18.04 -16.50
C ASP A 457 -5.74 19.01 -16.23
N ALA A 458 -5.91 20.02 -17.09
CA ALA A 458 -6.93 21.05 -16.91
C ALA A 458 -8.34 20.50 -17.11
N ASP A 459 -8.55 19.67 -18.13
CA ASP A 459 -9.87 19.12 -18.45
C ASP A 459 -10.34 18.15 -17.36
N TYR A 460 -9.43 17.39 -16.78
CA TYR A 460 -9.73 16.53 -15.64
C TYR A 460 -10.13 17.33 -14.39
N ARG A 461 -9.47 18.47 -14.13
CA ARG A 461 -9.88 19.38 -13.04
C ARG A 461 -11.27 19.98 -13.30
N GLU A 462 -11.56 20.41 -14.52
CA GLU A 462 -12.87 20.96 -14.87
C GLU A 462 -13.98 19.90 -14.80
N LEU A 463 -13.70 18.66 -15.19
CA LEU A 463 -14.59 17.52 -14.96
C LEU A 463 -14.95 17.37 -13.48
N LEU A 464 -13.94 17.36 -12.60
CA LEU A 464 -14.15 17.23 -11.16
C LEU A 464 -14.97 18.41 -10.62
N LYS A 465 -14.58 19.65 -10.94
CA LYS A 465 -15.32 20.86 -10.55
C LYS A 465 -16.79 20.82 -11.01
N GLY A 466 -17.05 20.25 -12.19
CA GLY A 466 -18.41 20.08 -12.73
C GLY A 466 -19.37 19.41 -11.75
N TYR A 467 -18.95 18.33 -11.07
CA TYR A 467 -19.77 17.61 -10.09
C TYR A 467 -20.12 18.42 -8.83
N PHE A 468 -19.34 19.45 -8.52
CA PHE A 468 -19.54 20.29 -7.34
C PHE A 468 -20.11 21.68 -7.69
N SER A 469 -20.28 21.99 -8.98
CA SER A 469 -20.71 23.32 -9.46
C SER A 469 -22.22 23.59 -9.29
N GLY A 470 -23.04 22.54 -9.15
CA GLY A 470 -24.49 22.65 -9.01
C GLY A 470 -24.96 23.02 -7.60
N ASN A 471 -26.28 23.21 -7.45
CA ASN A 471 -26.92 23.49 -6.14
C ASN A 471 -27.06 22.23 -5.28
N VAL A 472 -26.97 21.05 -5.90
CA VAL A 472 -26.92 19.76 -5.21
C VAL A 472 -25.52 19.22 -5.44
N VAL A 473 -24.92 18.72 -4.37
CA VAL A 473 -23.54 18.22 -4.31
C VAL A 473 -23.55 16.86 -3.61
N PRO A 474 -22.50 16.03 -3.74
CA PRO A 474 -22.41 14.76 -3.03
C PRO A 474 -22.57 14.92 -1.52
N ASP A 475 -23.12 13.92 -0.85
CA ASP A 475 -23.17 13.87 0.62
C ASP A 475 -21.81 13.45 1.20
N THR A 476 -21.09 12.59 0.49
CA THR A 476 -19.81 12.04 0.93
C THR A 476 -18.87 11.85 -0.25
N ILE A 477 -17.59 12.18 -0.04
CA ILE A 477 -16.49 11.79 -0.90
C ILE A 477 -15.69 10.67 -0.23
N ILE A 478 -15.43 9.58 -0.97
CA ILE A 478 -14.48 8.55 -0.57
C ILE A 478 -13.25 8.68 -1.45
N MET A 479 -12.10 8.96 -0.83
CA MET A 479 -10.85 9.27 -1.51
C MET A 479 -9.79 8.22 -1.22
N ASN A 480 -9.02 7.82 -2.23
CA ASN A 480 -7.74 7.14 -2.02
C ASN A 480 -6.69 7.58 -3.05
N SER A 481 -5.42 7.39 -2.73
CA SER A 481 -4.31 7.52 -3.68
C SER A 481 -3.12 6.72 -3.18
N GLY A 482 -2.20 6.33 -4.06
CA GLY A 482 -1.02 5.55 -3.68
C GLY A 482 -0.45 4.70 -4.81
N LEU A 483 -1.19 3.69 -5.29
CA LEU A 483 -0.64 2.70 -6.25
C LEU A 483 -0.07 3.34 -7.52
N HIS A 484 -0.83 4.27 -8.12
CA HIS A 484 -0.39 4.97 -9.32
C HIS A 484 0.68 6.02 -9.02
N ASP A 485 0.63 6.64 -7.84
CA ASP A 485 1.63 7.58 -7.36
C ASP A 485 2.99 6.92 -7.18
N GLY A 486 3.01 5.67 -6.69
CA GLY A 486 4.24 4.90 -6.50
C GLY A 486 5.02 4.69 -7.80
N VAL A 487 4.32 4.69 -8.94
CA VAL A 487 4.89 4.60 -10.28
C VAL A 487 5.25 5.98 -10.85
N PHE A 488 4.39 6.97 -10.66
CA PHE A 488 4.58 8.29 -11.29
C PHE A 488 5.73 9.09 -10.68
N TRP A 489 5.75 9.21 -9.36
CA TRP A 489 6.59 10.21 -8.70
C TRP A 489 8.03 9.71 -8.58
N SER A 490 8.95 10.49 -9.15
CA SER A 490 10.38 10.17 -9.19
C SER A 490 11.10 10.25 -7.85
N SER A 491 10.50 10.91 -6.85
CA SER A 491 11.06 11.06 -5.51
C SER A 491 9.98 11.46 -4.51
N LEU A 492 10.25 11.20 -3.23
CA LEU A 492 9.43 11.66 -2.12
C LEU A 492 9.17 13.18 -2.14
N ARG A 493 10.18 14.00 -2.45
CA ARG A 493 10.04 15.46 -2.52
C ARG A 493 8.98 15.90 -3.53
N HIS A 494 8.97 15.29 -4.70
CA HIS A 494 7.99 15.61 -5.75
C HIS A 494 6.60 15.10 -5.36
N PHE A 495 6.51 13.91 -4.74
CA PHE A 495 5.25 13.38 -4.24
C PHE A 495 4.62 14.29 -3.17
N ILE A 496 5.39 14.76 -2.18
CA ILE A 496 4.89 15.67 -1.13
C ILE A 496 4.28 16.94 -1.76
N LYS A 497 4.92 17.50 -2.79
CA LYS A 497 4.38 18.66 -3.52
C LYS A 497 3.10 18.31 -4.29
N GLY A 498 3.05 17.13 -4.91
CA GLY A 498 1.86 16.63 -5.59
C GLY A 498 0.68 16.43 -4.63
N ALA A 499 0.93 15.87 -3.45
CA ALA A 499 -0.05 15.70 -2.39
C ALA A 499 -0.58 17.04 -1.86
N ASP A 500 0.31 18.01 -1.63
CA ASP A 500 -0.09 19.35 -1.21
C ASP A 500 -0.91 20.08 -2.29
N TYR A 501 -0.50 19.97 -3.56
CA TYR A 501 -1.27 20.52 -4.68
C TYR A 501 -2.66 19.87 -4.79
N ALA A 502 -2.75 18.54 -4.64
CA ALA A 502 -4.02 17.83 -4.66
C ALA A 502 -4.92 18.28 -3.49
N ALA A 503 -4.38 18.41 -2.28
CA ALA A 503 -5.11 18.93 -1.13
C ALA A 503 -5.60 20.36 -1.39
N SER A 504 -4.74 21.26 -1.87
CA SER A 504 -5.13 22.63 -2.22
C SER A 504 -6.25 22.69 -3.27
N PHE A 505 -6.24 21.81 -4.27
CA PHE A 505 -7.29 21.74 -5.28
C PHE A 505 -8.65 21.36 -4.67
N TRP A 506 -8.68 20.36 -3.79
CA TRP A 506 -9.92 19.97 -3.11
C TRP A 506 -10.41 21.04 -2.13
N ALA A 507 -9.50 21.74 -1.45
CA ALA A 507 -9.84 22.90 -0.63
C ALA A 507 -10.50 24.02 -1.45
N GLU A 508 -9.97 24.33 -2.64
CA GLU A 508 -10.57 25.30 -3.57
C GLU A 508 -12.01 24.94 -3.94
N ILE A 509 -12.27 23.66 -4.25
CA ILE A 509 -13.64 23.17 -4.52
C ILE A 509 -14.55 23.44 -3.32
N PHE A 510 -14.10 23.08 -2.12
CA PHE A 510 -14.92 23.20 -0.91
C PHE A 510 -15.17 24.66 -0.54
N ASP A 511 -14.19 25.53 -0.71
CA ASP A 511 -14.36 26.98 -0.51
C ASP A 511 -15.36 27.57 -1.51
N GLY A 512 -15.30 27.16 -2.78
CA GLY A 512 -16.29 27.55 -3.79
C GLY A 512 -17.71 27.07 -3.46
N MET A 513 -17.86 25.96 -2.75
CA MET A 513 -19.16 25.50 -2.24
C MET A 513 -19.64 26.35 -1.05
N ARG A 514 -18.77 26.60 -0.07
CA ARG A 514 -19.07 27.44 1.10
C ARG A 514 -19.48 28.85 0.70
N GLN A 515 -18.80 29.44 -0.30
CA GLN A 515 -19.13 30.76 -0.84
C GLN A 515 -20.53 30.81 -1.48
N ARG A 516 -21.02 29.69 -2.00
CA ARG A 516 -22.40 29.55 -2.51
C ARG A 516 -23.42 29.17 -1.42
N GLY A 517 -23.00 29.13 -0.16
CA GLY A 517 -23.86 28.76 0.97
C GLY A 517 -24.17 27.27 1.06
N LEU A 518 -23.37 26.41 0.40
CA LEU A 518 -23.52 24.95 0.45
C LEU A 518 -22.57 24.35 1.49
N THR A 519 -23.01 23.29 2.15
CA THR A 519 -22.16 22.47 3.02
C THR A 519 -21.29 21.54 2.16
N PRO A 520 -19.95 21.52 2.34
CA PRO A 520 -19.07 20.54 1.73
C PRO A 520 -19.47 19.09 2.07
N PRO A 521 -19.22 18.12 1.17
CA PRO A 521 -19.40 16.72 1.48
C PRO A 521 -18.48 16.30 2.63
N GLU A 522 -18.91 15.30 3.39
CA GLU A 522 -18.02 14.61 4.30
C GLU A 522 -16.94 13.86 3.52
N VAL A 523 -15.68 13.89 3.99
CA VAL A 523 -14.56 13.21 3.36
C VAL A 523 -14.11 12.02 4.20
N ILE A 524 -14.20 10.84 3.57
CA ILE A 524 -13.59 9.61 4.06
C ILE A 524 -12.33 9.36 3.26
N TYR A 525 -11.17 9.51 3.90
CA TYR A 525 -9.90 9.07 3.32
C TYR A 525 -9.70 7.59 3.62
N ARG A 526 -9.77 6.77 2.58
CA ARG A 526 -9.42 5.35 2.62
C ARG A 526 -7.96 5.24 2.17
N THR A 527 -7.08 4.76 3.03
CA THR A 527 -5.68 4.52 2.64
C THR A 527 -5.61 3.53 1.48
N THR A 528 -4.54 3.52 0.69
CA THR A 528 -4.36 2.48 -0.33
C THR A 528 -4.08 1.12 0.33
N VAL A 529 -4.24 0.05 -0.44
CA VAL A 529 -4.01 -1.34 0.01
C VAL A 529 -2.53 -1.65 0.21
N THR A 530 -2.23 -2.62 1.06
CA THR A 530 -0.89 -3.23 1.12
C THR A 530 -0.72 -4.16 -0.08
N THR A 531 0.22 -3.85 -0.97
CA THR A 531 0.47 -4.65 -2.18
C THR A 531 1.08 -6.00 -1.85
N GLY A 532 0.64 -7.05 -2.57
CA GLY A 532 0.84 -8.43 -2.15
C GLY A 532 1.66 -9.33 -3.08
N GLY A 533 2.19 -10.42 -2.54
CA GLY A 533 3.00 -11.40 -3.25
C GLY A 533 4.12 -10.77 -4.08
N TYR A 534 4.14 -11.03 -5.39
CA TYR A 534 5.19 -10.50 -6.27
C TYR A 534 5.25 -8.95 -6.30
N ALA A 535 4.11 -8.27 -6.08
CA ALA A 535 4.00 -6.82 -6.13
C ALA A 535 4.73 -6.11 -4.98
N ARG A 536 5.06 -6.85 -3.90
CA ARG A 536 5.76 -6.33 -2.71
C ARG A 536 7.09 -5.64 -3.03
N ARG A 537 7.71 -5.95 -4.16
CA ARG A 537 9.02 -5.39 -4.56
C ARG A 537 8.91 -4.29 -5.62
N LEU A 538 7.72 -4.08 -6.19
CA LEU A 538 7.53 -3.18 -7.33
C LEU A 538 7.42 -1.71 -6.90
N ALA A 539 7.15 -0.84 -7.87
CA ALA A 539 7.10 0.62 -7.68
C ALA A 539 6.06 1.08 -6.63
N PHE A 540 5.03 0.28 -6.36
CA PHE A 540 3.98 0.50 -5.35
C PHE A 540 4.11 -0.45 -4.14
N ASN A 541 5.34 -0.79 -3.75
CA ASN A 541 5.62 -1.67 -2.62
C ASN A 541 5.04 -1.17 -1.27
N PRO A 542 4.88 -2.05 -0.27
CA PRO A 542 4.38 -1.70 1.07
C PRO A 542 5.06 -0.50 1.72
N ASN A 543 6.40 -0.41 1.70
CA ASN A 543 7.14 0.74 2.25
C ASN A 543 6.67 2.06 1.64
N LYS A 544 6.61 2.11 0.30
CA LYS A 544 6.16 3.31 -0.40
C LYS A 544 4.69 3.62 -0.17
N MET A 545 3.82 2.62 -0.17
CA MET A 545 2.38 2.82 0.04
C MET A 545 2.07 3.32 1.45
N GLU A 546 2.72 2.76 2.47
CA GLU A 546 2.59 3.25 3.84
C GLU A 546 3.07 4.70 3.97
N ALA A 547 4.25 5.01 3.45
CA ALA A 547 4.77 6.38 3.45
C ALA A 547 3.86 7.36 2.69
N PHE A 548 3.33 6.92 1.55
CA PHE A 548 2.50 7.77 0.70
C PHE A 548 1.12 8.02 1.31
N ASN A 549 0.54 7.01 1.96
CA ASN A 549 -0.69 7.16 2.76
C ASN A 549 -0.50 8.24 3.84
N GLY A 550 0.60 8.17 4.60
CA GLY A 550 0.91 9.14 5.65
C GLY A 550 1.09 10.57 5.11
N VAL A 551 1.79 10.74 3.98
CA VAL A 551 1.97 12.06 3.34
C VAL A 551 0.65 12.63 2.84
N VAL A 552 -0.19 11.84 2.17
CA VAL A 552 -1.50 12.33 1.68
C VAL A 552 -2.38 12.76 2.85
N LEU A 553 -2.43 11.94 3.91
CA LEU A 553 -3.23 12.26 5.09
C LEU A 553 -2.72 13.53 5.78
N ASP A 554 -1.41 13.68 5.97
CA ASP A 554 -0.77 14.90 6.51
C ASP A 554 -1.19 16.15 5.71
N LYS A 555 -1.19 16.08 4.38
CA LYS A 555 -1.61 17.22 3.53
C LYS A 555 -3.10 17.48 3.56
N LEU A 556 -3.94 16.46 3.44
CA LEU A 556 -5.39 16.67 3.50
C LEU A 556 -5.82 17.23 4.88
N ARG A 557 -5.21 16.80 5.98
CA ARG A 557 -5.44 17.34 7.32
C ARG A 557 -4.97 18.78 7.46
N ALA A 558 -3.81 19.14 6.90
CA ALA A 558 -3.32 20.52 6.91
C ALA A 558 -4.28 21.50 6.20
N HIS A 559 -5.03 21.03 5.21
CA HIS A 559 -6.08 21.79 4.52
C HIS A 559 -7.48 21.61 5.14
N GLY A 560 -7.61 20.91 6.27
CA GLY A 560 -8.89 20.70 6.96
C GLY A 560 -9.91 19.91 6.15
N LEU A 561 -9.46 18.98 5.31
CA LEU A 561 -10.31 18.26 4.35
C LEU A 561 -10.85 16.93 4.84
N VAL A 562 -10.14 16.21 5.71
CA VAL A 562 -10.53 14.84 6.11
C VAL A 562 -11.39 14.88 7.35
N ASP A 563 -12.55 14.22 7.31
CA ASP A 563 -13.39 13.97 8.47
C ASP A 563 -13.10 12.60 9.09
N ARG A 564 -12.95 11.57 8.25
CA ARG A 564 -12.78 10.17 8.67
C ARG A 564 -11.68 9.47 7.88
N VAL A 565 -11.04 8.50 8.52
CA VAL A 565 -10.01 7.65 7.94
C VAL A 565 -10.44 6.18 8.04
N ILE A 566 -10.23 5.45 6.96
CA ILE A 566 -10.29 3.98 6.92
C ILE A 566 -8.90 3.48 6.54
N ASP A 567 -8.22 2.84 7.49
CA ASP A 567 -6.88 2.29 7.31
C ASP A 567 -6.98 0.89 6.67
N ASP A 568 -7.25 0.91 5.37
CA ASP A 568 -7.29 -0.28 4.54
C ASP A 568 -5.90 -0.89 4.31
N PHE A 569 -4.83 -0.12 4.54
CA PHE A 569 -3.46 -0.62 4.50
C PHE A 569 -3.28 -1.65 5.63
N ASP A 570 -3.58 -1.27 6.87
CA ASP A 570 -3.53 -2.17 8.04
C ASP A 570 -4.43 -3.40 7.86
N MET A 571 -5.66 -3.22 7.36
CA MET A 571 -6.60 -4.33 7.18
C MET A 571 -6.12 -5.35 6.14
N THR A 572 -5.52 -4.91 5.03
CA THR A 572 -5.02 -5.79 3.97
C THR A 572 -3.65 -6.41 4.31
N TYR A 573 -2.89 -5.80 5.22
CA TYR A 573 -1.52 -6.17 5.53
C TYR A 573 -1.36 -7.64 5.95
N PRO A 574 -2.14 -8.25 6.87
CA PRO A 574 -1.94 -9.66 7.26
C PRO A 574 -2.22 -10.70 6.14
N TRP A 575 -2.63 -10.23 4.96
CA TRP A 575 -2.98 -11.04 3.78
C TRP A 575 -2.12 -10.73 2.56
N HIS A 576 -1.08 -9.90 2.71
CA HIS A 576 -0.29 -9.41 1.59
C HIS A 576 0.92 -10.31 1.25
N TYR A 577 1.35 -11.20 2.13
CA TYR A 577 2.60 -11.97 1.93
C TYR A 577 2.57 -12.90 0.70
N ASP A 578 1.38 -13.35 0.29
CA ASP A 578 1.17 -14.17 -0.89
C ASP A 578 0.11 -13.55 -1.83
N ASN A 579 -0.31 -14.30 -2.85
CA ASN A 579 -1.38 -13.89 -3.76
C ASN A 579 -2.68 -14.65 -3.50
N ARG A 580 -2.91 -15.19 -2.30
CA ARG A 580 -4.14 -15.95 -2.00
C ARG A 580 -5.37 -15.08 -1.96
N CYS A 581 -5.24 -13.88 -1.40
CA CYS A 581 -6.32 -12.90 -1.23
C CYS A 581 -6.27 -11.76 -2.26
N ASN A 582 -5.22 -11.68 -3.06
CA ASN A 582 -4.96 -10.54 -3.95
C ASN A 582 -4.30 -10.98 -5.26
N ASP A 583 -4.39 -10.14 -6.28
CA ASP A 583 -3.67 -10.32 -7.55
C ASP A 583 -2.30 -9.58 -7.58
N GLY A 584 -1.86 -9.09 -6.43
CA GLY A 584 -0.71 -8.22 -6.26
C GLY A 584 -1.10 -6.79 -5.90
N VAL A 585 -2.13 -6.23 -6.54
CA VAL A 585 -2.55 -4.84 -6.32
C VAL A 585 -4.06 -4.66 -6.13
N HIS A 586 -4.85 -5.72 -6.36
CA HIS A 586 -6.30 -5.75 -6.15
C HIS A 586 -6.69 -6.89 -5.21
N TYR A 587 -7.53 -6.58 -4.20
CA TYR A 587 -8.16 -7.55 -3.29
C TYR A 587 -9.63 -7.84 -3.64
N GLY A 588 -10.27 -6.96 -4.41
CA GLY A 588 -11.71 -7.02 -4.71
C GLY A 588 -12.08 -7.63 -6.06
N ARG A 589 -11.19 -8.42 -6.67
CA ARG A 589 -11.47 -9.04 -7.98
C ARG A 589 -12.71 -9.93 -7.90
N ALA A 590 -13.42 -10.04 -9.04
CA ALA A 590 -14.60 -10.89 -9.09
C ALA A 590 -14.23 -12.35 -8.79
N PRO A 591 -15.00 -13.06 -7.95
CA PRO A 591 -14.76 -14.47 -7.70
C PRO A 591 -14.86 -15.26 -9.00
N ALA A 592 -13.97 -16.23 -9.17
CA ALA A 592 -13.95 -17.12 -10.31
C ALA A 592 -13.35 -18.47 -9.93
N LYS A 593 -13.94 -19.57 -10.41
CA LYS A 593 -13.40 -20.92 -10.25
C LYS A 593 -12.33 -21.19 -11.30
N LEU A 594 -11.25 -20.43 -11.24
CA LEU A 594 -10.13 -20.45 -12.18
C LEU A 594 -8.81 -20.50 -11.42
N LYS A 595 -7.73 -20.92 -12.09
CA LYS A 595 -6.40 -20.88 -11.50
C LYS A 595 -6.01 -19.43 -11.22
N TRP A 596 -5.65 -19.17 -9.97
CA TRP A 596 -5.24 -17.88 -9.47
C TRP A 596 -3.71 -17.72 -9.49
N ARG A 597 -3.22 -16.54 -9.09
CA ARG A 597 -1.79 -16.17 -9.15
C ARG A 597 -0.90 -17.01 -8.25
N ASP A 598 -1.42 -17.46 -7.11
CA ASP A 598 -0.77 -18.42 -6.20
C ASP A 598 -0.75 -19.86 -6.77
N GLY A 599 -1.36 -20.08 -7.93
CA GLY A 599 -1.50 -21.38 -8.58
C GLY A 599 -2.67 -22.23 -8.07
N GLN A 600 -3.40 -21.78 -7.04
CA GLN A 600 -4.57 -22.45 -6.49
C GLN A 600 -5.83 -22.10 -7.28
N ILE A 601 -6.94 -22.82 -7.07
CA ILE A 601 -8.22 -22.51 -7.71
C ILE A 601 -9.00 -21.49 -6.88
N GLY A 602 -9.38 -20.38 -7.50
CA GLY A 602 -10.07 -19.24 -6.90
C GLY A 602 -9.19 -18.43 -5.95
N HIS A 603 -9.63 -17.21 -5.63
CA HIS A 603 -8.96 -16.31 -4.68
C HIS A 603 -9.89 -15.89 -3.55
N GLN A 604 -9.32 -15.57 -2.41
CA GLN A 604 -10.06 -15.20 -1.21
C GLN A 604 -10.30 -13.68 -1.17
N TYR A 605 -11.43 -13.26 -1.71
CA TYR A 605 -11.82 -11.85 -1.90
C TYR A 605 -12.48 -11.20 -0.68
N PHE A 606 -12.62 -11.94 0.44
CA PHE A 606 -13.33 -11.49 1.63
C PHE A 606 -12.70 -10.24 2.29
N VAL A 607 -11.42 -9.98 2.03
CA VAL A 607 -10.71 -8.81 2.57
C VAL A 607 -11.34 -7.52 2.04
N ASP A 608 -11.67 -7.46 0.76
CA ASP A 608 -12.37 -6.29 0.17
C ASP A 608 -13.89 -6.30 0.49
N LEU A 609 -14.51 -7.46 0.70
CA LEU A 609 -15.88 -7.50 1.22
C LEU A 609 -15.97 -6.90 2.63
N MET A 610 -15.00 -7.20 3.48
CA MET A 610 -14.87 -6.57 4.79
C MET A 610 -14.73 -5.06 4.66
N LEU A 611 -13.88 -4.57 3.73
CA LEU A 611 -13.77 -3.14 3.42
C LEU A 611 -15.11 -2.51 3.05
N GLY A 612 -15.92 -3.18 2.21
CA GLY A 612 -17.26 -2.72 1.86
C GLY A 612 -18.14 -2.51 3.09
N HIS A 613 -18.11 -3.42 4.07
CA HIS A 613 -18.83 -3.26 5.32
C HIS A 613 -18.23 -2.18 6.24
N VAL A 614 -16.90 -2.05 6.32
CA VAL A 614 -16.23 -0.97 7.06
C VAL A 614 -16.65 0.40 6.50
N LEU A 615 -16.68 0.55 5.18
CA LEU A 615 -17.17 1.76 4.50
C LEU A 615 -18.64 2.04 4.83
N LEU A 616 -19.50 1.02 4.88
CA LEU A 616 -20.88 1.20 5.33
C LEU A 616 -20.96 1.60 6.80
N ASN A 617 -20.11 1.10 7.69
CA ASN A 617 -20.06 1.62 9.06
C ASN A 617 -19.68 3.10 9.05
N ALA A 618 -18.74 3.53 8.22
CA ALA A 618 -18.39 4.93 8.09
C ALA A 618 -19.54 5.76 7.50
N LEU A 619 -20.30 5.27 6.54
CA LEU A 619 -21.41 6.00 5.91
C LEU A 619 -22.68 6.04 6.76
N CYS A 620 -22.96 4.95 7.48
CA CYS A 620 -24.26 4.67 8.10
C CYS A 620 -24.30 4.85 9.60
N THR A 621 -23.15 4.86 10.28
CA THR A 621 -23.16 5.09 11.73
C THR A 621 -23.58 6.52 12.01
N ARG A 622 -24.53 6.70 12.94
CA ARG A 622 -25.11 7.99 13.28
C ARG A 622 -24.23 8.81 14.19
#